data_AF-A0A497PM57-F1
#
_entry.id   AF-A0A497PM57-F1
#
_cell.length_a   1.000
_cell.length_b   1.000
_cell.length_c   1.000
_cell.angle_alpha   90.00
_cell.angle_beta   90.00
_cell.angle_gamma   90.00
#
_symmetry.space_group_name_H-M   'P 1'
#
loop_
_entity.id
_entity.type
_entity.pdbx_description
1 polymer ?
#
loop_
_entity_poly.entity_id
_entity_poly.type
_entity_poly.pdbx_seq_one_letter_code
_entity_poly.pdbx_strand_id
1 'polypeptide(L)'
;MNTFGRIFRVTTYGESHGPGLGSIVDGCPSGLELTREDIQSELNRRRPGKTCVETERKELDRVEILSGIFEGRTLGTPISMLIRNVDVDSSKYEALRDIPRPGHGDLTWREKFHWVDWRGGGRASGRETVARVAAGAVAKKLLRRFGIEVIAYSKEIAGIKTAEVEIEEVKGFRKIIDSSPVRTIDPRRGREMEKAILAARNEKDSVGGVIEAIAFGVPPGLGEPVFDKLDADLAKALMSIPAVKGIEIGRGFELAKMKGSEANDPFVIRNEGIRTRTNNCGGILGGISNGMPIILRAVIKPTSSIGRKQGSVDLKRMEETSREIEGRHDPCIVPRAVPVVEAMISLVLADHSLISGFIPRKL
;
A
#
# COMPACT_ATOMS: atom_id res chain seq x y z
N MET A 1 -8.48 4.48 -15.32
CA MET A 1 -7.66 5.64 -14.91
C MET A 1 -6.35 5.11 -14.38
N ASN A 2 -5.21 5.60 -14.87
CA ASN A 2 -3.87 5.18 -14.48
C ASN A 2 -3.03 6.29 -13.82
N THR A 3 -3.63 7.48 -13.63
CA THR A 3 -3.02 8.61 -12.93
C THR A 3 -3.72 8.84 -11.59
N PHE A 4 -2.92 9.13 -10.56
CA PHE A 4 -3.33 9.42 -9.18
C PHE A 4 -2.72 10.76 -8.73
N GLY A 5 -3.44 11.55 -7.93
CA GLY A 5 -3.01 12.89 -7.46
C GLY A 5 -3.39 14.04 -8.40
N ARG A 6 -3.23 15.28 -7.93
CA ARG A 6 -3.62 16.53 -8.61
C ARG A 6 -2.42 17.39 -8.98
N ILE A 7 -1.54 17.71 -8.02
CA ILE A 7 -0.26 18.41 -8.25
C ILE A 7 0.87 17.39 -8.29
N PHE A 8 1.03 16.60 -7.22
CA PHE A 8 1.96 15.46 -7.19
C PHE A 8 1.30 14.26 -7.87
N ARG A 9 1.43 14.20 -9.19
CA ARG A 9 0.73 13.23 -10.01
C ARG A 9 1.59 12.01 -10.27
N VAL A 10 1.03 10.84 -10.07
CA VAL A 10 1.68 9.57 -10.38
C VAL A 10 0.90 8.85 -11.45
N THR A 11 1.55 8.56 -12.57
CA THR A 11 1.00 7.71 -13.63
C THR A 11 1.76 6.40 -13.67
N THR A 12 1.07 5.27 -13.54
CA THR A 12 1.71 3.94 -13.63
C THR A 12 1.36 3.24 -14.95
N TYR A 13 2.24 2.35 -15.41
CA TYR A 13 2.07 1.56 -16.63
C TYR A 13 2.71 0.17 -16.51
N GLY A 14 2.36 -0.73 -17.43
CA GLY A 14 2.90 -2.08 -17.54
C GLY A 14 2.05 -3.18 -16.87
N GLU A 15 2.25 -4.39 -17.37
CA GLU A 15 1.56 -5.63 -16.99
C GLU A 15 2.50 -6.58 -16.24
N SER A 16 1.93 -7.46 -15.41
CA SER A 16 2.71 -8.40 -14.59
C SER A 16 3.59 -9.37 -15.39
N HIS A 17 3.15 -9.78 -16.57
CA HIS A 17 3.90 -10.65 -17.50
C HIS A 17 4.38 -9.90 -18.75
N GLY A 18 4.33 -8.56 -18.74
CA GLY A 18 4.92 -7.71 -19.77
C GLY A 18 6.44 -7.55 -19.59
N PRO A 19 7.11 -6.78 -20.46
CA PRO A 19 8.56 -6.56 -20.39
C PRO A 19 9.00 -5.78 -19.12
N GLY A 20 8.10 -5.02 -18.51
CA GLY A 20 8.35 -4.27 -17.29
C GLY A 20 7.16 -3.43 -16.87
N LEU A 21 7.31 -2.79 -15.72
CA LEU A 21 6.37 -1.83 -15.16
C LEU A 21 7.09 -0.53 -14.89
N GLY A 22 6.35 0.57 -14.79
CA GLY A 22 6.95 1.84 -14.48
C GLY A 22 5.98 2.85 -13.92
N SER A 23 6.56 3.96 -13.50
CA SER A 23 5.83 5.11 -12.97
C SER A 23 6.45 6.40 -13.48
N ILE A 24 5.60 7.40 -13.71
CA ILE A 24 5.96 8.78 -13.97
C ILE A 24 5.44 9.60 -12.80
N VAL A 25 6.34 10.28 -12.10
CA VAL A 25 6.01 11.25 -11.06
C VAL A 25 6.16 12.64 -11.63
N ASP A 26 5.06 13.39 -11.66
CA ASP A 26 5.00 14.77 -12.11
C ASP A 26 4.61 15.71 -10.95
N GLY A 27 5.07 16.96 -11.01
CA GLY A 27 4.83 17.96 -9.96
C GLY A 27 5.69 17.80 -8.69
N CYS A 28 6.70 16.93 -8.70
CA CYS A 28 7.73 16.92 -7.66
C CYS A 28 8.54 18.22 -7.73
N PRO A 29 8.74 18.96 -6.62
CA PRO A 29 9.55 20.18 -6.60
C PRO A 29 10.96 19.97 -7.16
N SER A 30 11.54 21.03 -7.73
CA SER A 30 12.95 21.05 -8.11
C SER A 30 13.86 21.17 -6.87
N GLY A 31 15.05 20.56 -6.93
CA GLY A 31 16.07 20.65 -5.88
C GLY A 31 15.99 19.58 -4.78
N LEU A 32 15.10 18.58 -4.90
CA LEU A 32 15.08 17.46 -3.97
C LEU A 32 16.27 16.54 -4.27
N GLU A 33 17.13 16.32 -3.27
CA GLU A 33 18.18 15.31 -3.35
C GLU A 33 17.55 13.92 -3.42
N LEU A 34 17.78 13.23 -4.54
CA LEU A 34 17.15 11.96 -4.85
C LEU A 34 18.10 11.08 -5.65
N THR A 35 18.40 9.93 -5.09
CA THR A 35 19.25 8.91 -5.70
C THR A 35 18.43 7.70 -6.11
N ARG A 36 19.02 6.84 -6.95
CA ARG A 36 18.45 5.54 -7.28
C ARG A 36 18.30 4.67 -6.03
N GLU A 37 19.26 4.75 -5.13
CA GLU A 37 19.36 3.96 -3.89
C GLU A 37 18.21 4.28 -2.93
N ASP A 38 17.79 5.55 -2.86
CA ASP A 38 16.61 5.97 -2.10
C ASP A 38 15.37 5.19 -2.56
N ILE A 39 15.17 5.06 -3.86
CA ILE A 39 14.02 4.36 -4.46
C ILE A 39 14.18 2.84 -4.33
N GLN A 40 15.38 2.34 -4.60
CA GLN A 40 15.69 0.92 -4.52
C GLN A 40 15.50 0.36 -3.11
N SER A 41 15.79 1.16 -2.07
CA SER A 41 15.57 0.75 -0.66
C SER A 41 14.11 0.43 -0.37
N GLU A 42 13.18 1.23 -0.87
CA GLU A 42 11.73 1.03 -0.72
C GLU A 42 11.22 -0.13 -1.57
N LEU A 43 11.69 -0.25 -2.82
CA LEU A 43 11.38 -1.40 -3.66
C LEU A 43 11.86 -2.71 -3.04
N ASN A 44 13.05 -2.70 -2.44
CA ASN A 44 13.54 -3.84 -1.69
C ASN A 44 12.58 -4.19 -0.55
N ARG A 45 12.05 -3.21 0.20
CA ARG A 45 11.07 -3.51 1.26
C ARG A 45 9.82 -4.24 0.73
N ARG A 46 9.34 -3.92 -0.48
CA ARG A 46 8.16 -4.57 -1.11
C ARG A 46 8.44 -5.96 -1.72
N ARG A 47 9.69 -6.18 -2.15
CA ARG A 47 10.10 -7.33 -2.97
C ARG A 47 9.75 -8.68 -2.31
N PRO A 48 9.18 -9.65 -3.06
CA PRO A 48 8.88 -10.98 -2.53
C PRO A 48 10.15 -11.80 -2.23
N GLY A 49 9.95 -12.95 -1.57
CA GLY A 49 10.94 -14.00 -1.42
C GLY A 49 12.04 -13.66 -0.42
N LYS A 50 11.76 -12.75 0.52
CA LYS A 50 12.72 -12.38 1.58
C LYS A 50 12.61 -13.24 2.81
N THR A 51 11.43 -13.79 3.06
CA THR A 51 11.08 -14.43 4.32
C THR A 51 10.42 -15.78 4.05
N CYS A 52 10.41 -16.64 5.07
CA CYS A 52 9.75 -17.95 5.03
C CYS A 52 8.24 -17.86 4.73
N VAL A 53 7.59 -16.72 5.00
CA VAL A 53 6.13 -16.53 4.86
C VAL A 53 5.70 -16.01 3.50
N GLU A 54 6.62 -15.53 2.67
CA GLU A 54 6.36 -15.00 1.32
C GLU A 54 6.52 -16.08 0.23
N THR A 55 6.07 -15.77 -0.99
CA THR A 55 6.29 -16.57 -2.20
C THR A 55 7.78 -16.69 -2.54
N GLU A 56 8.19 -17.81 -3.14
CA GLU A 56 9.61 -18.07 -3.50
C GLU A 56 10.07 -17.35 -4.78
N ARG A 57 9.28 -16.40 -5.32
CA ARG A 57 9.68 -15.63 -6.52
C ARG A 57 10.85 -14.72 -6.20
N LYS A 58 11.85 -14.67 -7.10
CA LYS A 58 13.09 -13.88 -6.95
C LYS A 58 13.12 -12.68 -7.89
N GLU A 59 12.05 -11.89 -7.90
CA GLU A 59 11.99 -10.63 -8.65
C GLU A 59 13.02 -9.66 -8.08
N LEU A 60 13.97 -9.14 -8.88
CA LEU A 60 15.04 -8.26 -8.37
C LEU A 60 14.56 -6.83 -8.08
N ASP A 61 13.48 -6.39 -8.74
CA ASP A 61 12.89 -5.05 -8.63
C ASP A 61 13.91 -3.92 -8.79
N ARG A 62 14.80 -4.06 -9.77
CA ARG A 62 15.81 -3.04 -10.09
C ARG A 62 15.14 -1.85 -10.78
N VAL A 63 15.25 -0.68 -10.18
CA VAL A 63 14.78 0.57 -10.78
C VAL A 63 15.84 1.19 -11.69
N GLU A 64 15.37 1.71 -12.81
CA GLU A 64 16.08 2.54 -13.78
C GLU A 64 15.36 3.90 -13.83
N ILE A 65 16.08 5.00 -13.57
CA ILE A 65 15.53 6.35 -13.66
C ILE A 65 15.87 6.90 -15.05
N LEU A 66 14.85 7.28 -15.80
CA LEU A 66 14.97 7.67 -17.20
C LEU A 66 14.94 9.20 -17.41
N SER A 67 14.37 9.96 -16.47
CA SER A 67 14.22 11.41 -16.58
C SER A 67 14.04 12.09 -15.23
N GLY A 68 14.05 13.42 -15.22
CA GLY A 68 13.61 14.24 -14.08
C GLY A 68 14.64 14.42 -12.96
N ILE A 69 15.83 13.83 -13.09
CA ILE A 69 16.94 13.98 -12.15
C ILE A 69 18.21 14.36 -12.92
N PHE A 70 18.93 15.35 -12.41
CA PHE A 70 20.23 15.79 -12.90
C PHE A 70 21.13 16.08 -11.70
N GLU A 71 22.39 15.63 -11.72
CA GLU A 71 23.36 15.82 -10.63
C GLU A 71 22.81 15.43 -9.24
N GLY A 72 22.04 14.33 -9.17
CA GLY A 72 21.46 13.81 -7.92
C GLY A 72 20.29 14.63 -7.36
N ARG A 73 19.74 15.57 -8.14
CA ARG A 73 18.63 16.43 -7.74
C ARG A 73 17.48 16.41 -8.73
N THR A 74 16.26 16.53 -8.22
CA THR A 74 15.07 16.64 -9.06
C THR A 74 15.07 17.95 -9.83
N LEU A 75 14.65 17.89 -11.10
CA LEU A 75 14.59 19.05 -11.99
C LEU A 75 13.28 19.86 -11.88
N GLY A 76 12.27 19.32 -11.18
CA GLY A 76 10.90 19.85 -11.24
C GLY A 76 10.08 19.33 -12.44
N THR A 77 10.75 18.68 -13.40
CA THR A 77 10.14 18.00 -14.55
C THR A 77 9.78 16.54 -14.22
N PRO A 78 8.97 15.85 -15.04
CA PRO A 78 8.57 14.48 -14.78
C PRO A 78 9.73 13.50 -14.54
N ILE A 79 9.65 12.74 -13.44
CA ILE A 79 10.58 11.68 -13.06
C ILE A 79 10.01 10.35 -13.56
N SER A 80 10.61 9.81 -14.63
CA SER A 80 10.23 8.51 -15.20
C SER A 80 11.09 7.41 -14.62
N MET A 81 10.45 6.32 -14.19
CA MET A 81 11.09 5.14 -13.61
C MET A 81 10.58 3.87 -14.28
N LEU A 82 11.52 2.97 -14.61
CA LEU A 82 11.28 1.66 -15.20
C LEU A 82 11.81 0.54 -14.29
N ILE A 83 11.02 -0.52 -14.14
CA ILE A 83 11.36 -1.75 -13.44
C ILE A 83 11.08 -2.91 -14.40
N ARG A 84 12.14 -3.59 -14.85
CA ARG A 84 11.99 -4.72 -15.79
C ARG A 84 11.51 -5.97 -15.06
N ASN A 85 10.59 -6.69 -15.68
CA ASN A 85 10.26 -8.03 -15.20
C ASN A 85 11.36 -9.00 -15.66
N VAL A 86 11.82 -9.82 -14.74
CA VAL A 86 12.82 -10.87 -14.98
C VAL A 86 12.19 -12.17 -14.50
N ASP A 87 12.48 -13.28 -15.18
CA ASP A 87 12.02 -14.62 -14.79
C ASP A 87 10.48 -14.80 -14.84
N VAL A 88 9.88 -14.38 -15.95
CA VAL A 88 8.43 -14.49 -16.19
C VAL A 88 8.11 -15.84 -16.84
N ASP A 89 7.47 -16.74 -16.08
CA ASP A 89 6.88 -17.97 -16.60
C ASP A 89 5.35 -17.84 -16.69
N SER A 90 4.85 -17.79 -17.93
CA SER A 90 3.41 -17.70 -18.22
C SER A 90 2.72 -19.04 -18.42
N SER A 91 3.46 -20.15 -18.55
CA SER A 91 2.92 -21.46 -18.94
C SER A 91 1.82 -21.95 -17.98
N LYS A 92 2.03 -21.75 -16.68
CA LYS A 92 1.08 -22.14 -15.61
C LYS A 92 -0.28 -21.45 -15.69
N TYR A 93 -0.36 -20.32 -16.38
CA TYR A 93 -1.62 -19.58 -16.53
C TYR A 93 -2.40 -19.98 -17.78
N GLU A 94 -1.79 -20.67 -18.77
CA GLU A 94 -2.46 -21.03 -20.02
C GLU A 94 -3.73 -21.85 -19.78
N ALA A 95 -3.64 -22.80 -18.85
CA ALA A 95 -4.75 -23.64 -18.42
C ALA A 95 -5.91 -22.86 -17.77
N LEU A 96 -5.70 -21.59 -17.42
CA LEU A 96 -6.67 -20.72 -16.76
C LEU A 96 -7.18 -19.59 -17.67
N ARG A 97 -6.78 -19.56 -18.95
CA ARG A 97 -7.14 -18.49 -19.90
C ARG A 97 -8.65 -18.18 -19.90
N ASP A 98 -9.47 -19.22 -19.91
CA ASP A 98 -10.93 -19.12 -20.00
C ASP A 98 -11.65 -19.48 -18.70
N ILE A 99 -10.92 -19.56 -17.60
CA ILE A 99 -11.46 -19.97 -16.29
C ILE A 99 -11.13 -18.88 -15.28
N PRO A 100 -12.09 -17.99 -14.95
CA PRO A 100 -11.84 -16.89 -14.04
C PRO A 100 -11.55 -17.43 -12.64
N ARG A 101 -10.49 -16.92 -12.00
CA ARG A 101 -10.13 -17.36 -10.65
C ARG A 101 -11.06 -16.68 -9.64
N PRO A 102 -11.69 -17.44 -8.72
CA PRO A 102 -12.50 -16.86 -7.65
C PRO A 102 -11.71 -15.81 -6.88
N GLY A 103 -12.37 -14.68 -6.58
CA GLY A 103 -11.77 -13.55 -5.88
C GLY A 103 -10.78 -12.71 -6.71
N HIS A 104 -10.48 -13.04 -7.96
CA HIS A 104 -9.71 -12.17 -8.86
C HIS A 104 -10.62 -11.31 -9.75
N GLY A 105 -10.00 -10.37 -10.47
CA GLY A 105 -10.68 -9.51 -11.44
C GLY A 105 -10.83 -10.14 -12.83
N ASP A 106 -10.55 -11.44 -13.01
CA ASP A 106 -10.42 -12.06 -14.34
C ASP A 106 -11.69 -11.88 -15.19
N LEU A 107 -12.86 -12.16 -14.62
CA LEU A 107 -14.15 -11.98 -15.30
C LEU A 107 -14.49 -10.49 -15.46
N THR A 108 -14.41 -9.71 -14.38
CA THR A 108 -14.84 -8.30 -14.40
C THR A 108 -13.99 -7.43 -15.34
N TRP A 109 -12.72 -7.76 -15.52
CA TRP A 109 -11.86 -7.10 -16.51
C TRP A 109 -12.21 -7.51 -17.94
N ARG A 110 -12.56 -8.78 -18.19
CA ARG A 110 -13.08 -9.22 -19.49
C ARG A 110 -14.40 -8.54 -19.83
N GLU A 111 -15.32 -8.41 -18.87
CA GLU A 111 -16.59 -7.69 -19.08
C GLU A 111 -16.36 -6.21 -19.42
N LYS A 112 -15.38 -5.58 -18.78
CA LYS A 112 -15.09 -4.16 -18.99
C LYS A 112 -14.34 -3.86 -20.29
N PHE A 113 -13.36 -4.68 -20.64
CA PHE A 113 -12.41 -4.37 -21.72
C PHE A 113 -12.47 -5.35 -22.90
N HIS A 114 -13.19 -6.46 -22.76
CA HIS A 114 -13.29 -7.59 -23.68
C HIS A 114 -11.95 -8.33 -23.91
N TRP A 115 -10.91 -7.60 -24.30
CA TRP A 115 -9.57 -8.12 -24.54
C TRP A 115 -8.63 -7.75 -23.40
N VAL A 116 -8.07 -8.76 -22.74
CA VAL A 116 -7.21 -8.58 -21.55
C VAL A 116 -6.00 -9.49 -21.60
N ASP A 117 -4.90 -9.04 -21.01
CA ASP A 117 -3.79 -9.93 -20.67
C ASP A 117 -4.17 -10.76 -19.43
N TRP A 118 -4.57 -12.01 -19.67
CA TRP A 118 -4.97 -12.95 -18.62
C TRP A 118 -3.78 -13.50 -17.82
N ARG A 119 -2.54 -13.34 -18.32
CA ARG A 119 -1.33 -13.91 -17.69
C ARG A 119 -1.07 -13.22 -16.35
N GLY A 120 -1.09 -13.97 -15.26
CA GLY A 120 -0.82 -13.45 -13.91
C GLY A 120 -1.70 -12.27 -13.49
N GLY A 121 -2.91 -12.15 -14.05
CA GLY A 121 -3.85 -11.06 -13.82
C GLY A 121 -3.52 -9.75 -14.56
N GLY A 122 -2.53 -9.75 -15.46
CA GLY A 122 -2.17 -8.61 -16.29
C GLY A 122 -2.01 -7.31 -15.50
N ARG A 123 -2.77 -6.28 -15.89
CA ARG A 123 -2.77 -4.96 -15.26
C ARG A 123 -3.42 -4.92 -13.87
N ALA A 124 -4.31 -5.85 -13.55
CA ALA A 124 -4.98 -5.95 -12.25
C ALA A 124 -4.09 -6.56 -11.16
N SER A 125 -2.94 -7.13 -11.56
CA SER A 125 -2.04 -7.85 -10.67
C SER A 125 -1.44 -6.95 -9.58
N GLY A 126 -1.21 -7.54 -8.40
CA GLY A 126 -0.46 -6.90 -7.32
C GLY A 126 0.97 -6.50 -7.70
N ARG A 127 1.50 -6.99 -8.84
CA ARG A 127 2.78 -6.55 -9.40
C ARG A 127 2.79 -5.03 -9.69
N GLU A 128 1.67 -4.45 -10.08
CA GLU A 128 1.54 -3.01 -10.36
C GLU A 128 1.96 -2.13 -9.18
N THR A 129 1.79 -2.61 -7.94
CA THR A 129 2.19 -1.88 -6.73
C THR A 129 3.70 -1.58 -6.65
N VAL A 130 4.55 -2.27 -7.44
CA VAL A 130 5.97 -1.92 -7.55
C VAL A 130 6.16 -0.48 -8.06
N ALA A 131 5.34 -0.05 -9.02
CA ALA A 131 5.36 1.30 -9.57
C ALA A 131 4.86 2.32 -8.53
N ARG A 132 3.85 1.96 -7.73
CA ARG A 132 3.36 2.80 -6.63
C ARG A 132 4.41 3.00 -5.55
N VAL A 133 5.16 1.95 -5.19
CA VAL A 133 6.24 2.04 -4.20
C VAL A 133 7.40 2.88 -4.73
N ALA A 134 7.76 2.74 -6.02
CA ALA A 134 8.78 3.59 -6.63
C ALA A 134 8.40 5.08 -6.54
N ALA A 135 7.18 5.43 -6.94
CA ALA A 135 6.67 6.80 -6.83
C ALA A 135 6.54 7.28 -5.36
N GLY A 136 6.06 6.39 -4.48
CA GLY A 136 5.97 6.66 -3.05
C GLY A 136 7.32 6.91 -2.39
N ALA A 137 8.41 6.33 -2.89
CA ALA A 137 9.76 6.61 -2.39
C ALA A 137 10.15 8.08 -2.62
N VAL A 138 9.79 8.64 -3.78
CA VAL A 138 9.98 10.07 -4.08
C VAL A 138 9.17 10.93 -3.11
N ALA A 139 7.89 10.61 -2.90
CA ALA A 139 7.04 11.33 -1.95
C ALA A 139 7.55 11.23 -0.51
N LYS A 140 7.98 10.05 -0.05
CA LYS A 140 8.59 9.85 1.28
C LYS A 140 9.87 10.66 1.44
N LYS A 141 10.70 10.76 0.40
CA LYS A 141 11.92 11.57 0.43
C LYS A 141 11.58 13.06 0.55
N LEU A 142 10.59 13.53 -0.20
CA LEU A 142 10.09 14.90 -0.13
C LEU A 142 9.54 15.24 1.26
N LEU A 143 8.57 14.45 1.74
CA LEU A 143 7.90 14.63 3.03
C LEU A 143 8.88 14.66 4.22
N ARG A 144 9.92 13.81 4.19
CA ARG A 144 10.95 13.78 5.24
C ARG A 144 11.70 15.10 5.41
N ARG A 145 11.86 15.91 4.35
CA ARG A 145 12.47 17.25 4.48
C ARG A 145 11.63 18.21 5.32
N PHE A 146 10.34 17.93 5.47
CA PHE A 146 9.37 18.72 6.21
C PHE A 146 8.93 18.03 7.51
N GLY A 147 9.70 17.05 7.99
CA GLY A 147 9.43 16.35 9.25
C GLY A 147 8.24 15.39 9.23
N ILE A 148 7.69 15.09 8.05
CA ILE A 148 6.59 14.14 7.89
C ILE A 148 7.14 12.74 7.68
N GLU A 149 6.73 11.79 8.52
CA GLU A 149 7.10 10.38 8.41
C GLU A 149 5.86 9.48 8.44
N VAL A 150 5.81 8.48 7.56
CA VAL A 150 4.76 7.45 7.54
C VAL A 150 5.35 6.09 7.93
N ILE A 151 4.81 5.46 8.95
CA ILE A 151 5.18 4.12 9.41
C ILE A 151 3.95 3.23 9.30
N ALA A 152 4.08 2.05 8.69
CA ALA A 152 3.02 1.04 8.71
C ALA A 152 3.54 -0.32 9.16
N TYR A 153 2.64 -1.14 9.69
CA TYR A 153 2.96 -2.46 10.19
C TYR A 153 1.73 -3.38 10.18
N SER A 154 1.97 -4.69 10.24
CA SER A 154 0.92 -5.70 10.38
C SER A 154 0.37 -5.67 11.80
N LYS A 155 -0.83 -5.10 11.97
CA LYS A 155 -1.58 -5.05 13.24
C LYS A 155 -2.26 -6.37 13.53
N GLU A 156 -2.72 -7.07 12.49
CA GLU A 156 -3.39 -8.36 12.61
C GLU A 156 -3.08 -9.25 11.42
N ILE A 157 -2.82 -10.55 11.65
CA ILE A 157 -2.79 -11.57 10.60
C ILE A 157 -3.49 -12.81 11.15
N ALA A 158 -4.39 -13.40 10.35
CA ALA A 158 -5.14 -14.60 10.72
C ALA A 158 -5.87 -14.51 12.08
N GLY A 159 -6.41 -13.33 12.43
CA GLY A 159 -7.06 -13.10 13.72
C GLY A 159 -6.12 -12.79 14.89
N ILE A 160 -4.81 -12.94 14.70
CA ILE A 160 -3.80 -12.70 15.75
C ILE A 160 -3.42 -11.23 15.72
N LYS A 161 -3.80 -10.49 16.77
CA LYS A 161 -3.55 -9.04 16.91
C LYS A 161 -2.27 -8.76 17.68
N THR A 162 -1.60 -7.65 17.36
CA THR A 162 -0.53 -7.11 18.21
C THR A 162 -1.07 -6.70 19.59
N ALA A 163 -0.18 -6.55 20.56
CA ALA A 163 -0.51 -5.74 21.74
C ALA A 163 -0.87 -4.30 21.35
N GLU A 164 -1.62 -3.62 22.22
CA GLU A 164 -1.77 -2.17 22.14
C GLU A 164 -0.48 -1.51 22.60
N VAL A 165 -0.06 -0.48 21.87
CA VAL A 165 1.13 0.33 22.14
C VAL A 165 0.75 1.80 22.02
N GLU A 166 1.48 2.66 22.71
CA GLU A 166 1.31 4.08 22.55
C GLU A 166 1.75 4.50 21.14
N ILE A 167 0.93 5.33 20.49
CA ILE A 167 1.13 5.75 19.09
C ILE A 167 2.51 6.38 18.88
N GLU A 168 3.01 7.11 19.87
CA GLU A 168 4.29 7.80 19.80
C GLU A 168 5.48 6.83 19.82
N GLU A 169 5.35 5.67 20.45
CA GLU A 169 6.41 4.63 20.49
C GLU A 169 6.65 4.02 19.11
N VAL A 170 5.62 3.99 18.25
CA VAL A 170 5.72 3.41 16.90
C VAL A 170 6.77 4.12 16.04
N LYS A 171 7.06 5.40 16.30
CA LYS A 171 8.18 6.13 15.67
C LYS A 171 9.51 5.37 15.76
N GLY A 172 9.76 4.72 16.89
CA GLY A 172 10.99 3.97 17.15
C GLY A 172 11.03 2.56 16.54
N PHE A 173 9.91 2.04 16.02
CA PHE A 173 9.78 0.63 15.67
C PHE A 173 10.15 0.26 14.24
N ARG A 174 10.62 1.21 13.42
CA ARG A 174 11.03 0.95 12.02
C ARG A 174 11.94 -0.27 11.88
N LYS A 175 12.98 -0.35 12.70
CA LYS A 175 13.94 -1.47 12.68
C LYS A 175 13.29 -2.80 13.04
N ILE A 176 12.40 -2.81 14.04
CA ILE A 176 11.67 -4.02 14.46
C ILE A 176 10.77 -4.50 13.32
N ILE A 177 10.00 -3.59 12.72
CA ILE A 177 9.08 -3.87 11.61
C ILE A 177 9.85 -4.45 10.42
N ASP A 178 10.94 -3.81 9.99
CA ASP A 178 11.69 -4.25 8.81
C ASP A 178 12.48 -5.56 9.04
N SER A 179 12.80 -5.90 10.31
CA SER A 179 13.43 -7.17 10.66
C SER A 179 12.43 -8.33 10.84
N SER A 180 11.15 -8.02 11.02
CA SER A 180 10.08 -8.99 11.25
C SER A 180 9.65 -9.67 9.93
N PRO A 181 9.62 -11.02 9.85
CA PRO A 181 9.14 -11.74 8.68
C PRO A 181 7.72 -11.36 8.24
N VAL A 182 6.88 -10.98 9.22
CA VAL A 182 5.50 -10.58 9.02
C VAL A 182 5.29 -9.06 9.14
N ARG A 183 6.37 -8.28 9.27
CA ARG A 183 6.35 -6.82 9.42
C ARG A 183 5.46 -6.30 10.54
N THR A 184 5.51 -6.96 11.70
CA THR A 184 4.80 -6.53 12.89
C THR A 184 5.72 -5.82 13.88
N ILE A 185 5.13 -5.05 14.79
CA ILE A 185 5.80 -4.38 15.91
C ILE A 185 5.97 -5.28 17.15
N ASP A 186 5.24 -6.40 17.21
CA ASP A 186 5.22 -7.31 18.37
C ASP A 186 5.92 -8.64 18.01
N PRO A 187 7.18 -8.86 18.43
CA PRO A 187 7.91 -10.08 18.09
C PRO A 187 7.27 -11.37 18.62
N ARG A 188 6.56 -11.31 19.75
CA ARG A 188 5.89 -12.49 20.31
C ARG A 188 4.72 -12.88 19.43
N ARG A 189 3.83 -11.93 19.13
CA ARG A 189 2.69 -12.14 18.22
C ARG A 189 3.16 -12.43 16.80
N GLY A 190 4.27 -11.86 16.37
CA GLY A 190 4.89 -12.14 15.07
C GLY A 190 5.19 -13.62 14.85
N ARG A 191 5.68 -14.32 15.89
CA ARG A 191 5.89 -15.78 15.82
C ARG A 191 4.58 -16.57 15.73
N GLU A 192 3.52 -16.11 16.39
CA GLU A 192 2.18 -16.71 16.28
C GLU A 192 1.61 -16.50 14.86
N MET A 193 1.72 -15.29 14.33
CA MET A 193 1.31 -14.94 12.96
C MET A 193 2.07 -15.78 11.93
N GLU A 194 3.40 -15.91 12.07
CA GLU A 194 4.23 -16.72 11.19
C GLU A 194 3.78 -18.19 11.17
N LYS A 195 3.54 -18.77 12.35
CA LYS A 195 3.00 -20.14 12.46
C LYS A 195 1.64 -20.29 11.76
N ALA A 196 0.75 -19.32 11.93
CA ALA A 196 -0.57 -19.34 11.28
C ALA A 196 -0.46 -19.26 9.75
N ILE A 197 0.44 -18.42 9.23
CA ILE A 197 0.68 -18.32 7.78
C ILE A 197 1.25 -19.64 7.23
N LEU A 198 2.19 -20.27 7.94
CA LEU A 198 2.77 -21.55 7.54
C LEU A 198 1.76 -22.70 7.61
N ALA A 199 0.88 -22.70 8.61
CA ALA A 199 -0.23 -23.65 8.70
C ALA A 199 -1.17 -23.52 7.49
N ALA A 200 -1.60 -22.30 7.16
CA ALA A 200 -2.43 -22.04 5.99
C ALA A 200 -1.73 -22.50 4.69
N ARG A 201 -0.43 -22.25 4.54
CA ARG A 201 0.36 -22.76 3.39
C ARG A 201 0.31 -24.28 3.29
N ASN A 202 0.51 -25.00 4.40
CA ASN A 202 0.50 -26.47 4.43
C ASN A 202 -0.88 -27.04 4.10
N GLU A 203 -1.94 -26.31 4.46
CA GLU A 203 -3.33 -26.61 4.10
C GLU A 203 -3.69 -26.20 2.66
N LYS A 204 -2.70 -25.71 1.89
CA LYS A 204 -2.84 -25.12 0.56
C LYS A 204 -3.82 -23.94 0.51
N ASP A 205 -4.02 -23.25 1.63
CA ASP A 205 -4.94 -22.11 1.81
C ASP A 205 -4.17 -20.79 2.05
N SER A 206 -4.88 -19.71 2.40
CA SER A 206 -4.30 -18.41 2.68
C SER A 206 -5.05 -17.64 3.78
N VAL A 207 -4.39 -16.61 4.33
CA VAL A 207 -4.94 -15.76 5.39
C VAL A 207 -4.79 -14.28 5.05
N GLY A 208 -5.76 -13.49 5.52
CA GLY A 208 -5.76 -12.03 5.44
C GLY A 208 -5.26 -11.37 6.72
N GLY A 209 -5.53 -10.07 6.86
CA GLY A 209 -5.15 -9.32 8.04
C GLY A 209 -5.46 -7.84 7.95
N VAL A 210 -4.88 -7.07 8.89
CA VAL A 210 -5.05 -5.62 9.00
C VAL A 210 -3.66 -4.98 9.09
N ILE A 211 -3.44 -3.97 8.25
CA ILE A 211 -2.27 -3.10 8.32
C ILE A 211 -2.69 -1.81 9.02
N GLU A 212 -1.96 -1.41 10.05
CA GLU A 212 -2.08 -0.07 10.64
C GLU A 212 -0.94 0.81 10.12
N ALA A 213 -1.28 2.06 9.79
CA ALA A 213 -0.35 3.06 9.33
C ALA A 213 -0.55 4.36 10.10
N ILE A 214 0.56 5.00 10.43
CA ILE A 214 0.59 6.23 11.21
C ILE A 214 1.47 7.24 10.46
N ALA A 215 0.91 8.41 10.16
CA ALA A 215 1.65 9.54 9.64
C ALA A 215 1.89 10.56 10.74
N PHE A 216 3.16 10.82 11.04
CA PHE A 216 3.63 11.76 12.05
C PHE A 216 4.09 13.06 11.42
N GLY A 217 4.08 14.15 12.19
CA GLY A 217 4.59 15.44 11.77
C GLY A 217 3.73 16.15 10.71
N VAL A 218 2.54 15.62 10.41
CA VAL A 218 1.61 16.25 9.47
C VAL A 218 1.14 17.58 10.08
N PRO A 219 1.33 18.73 9.41
CA PRO A 219 0.88 20.02 9.95
C PRO A 219 -0.65 20.07 10.01
N PRO A 220 -1.23 20.89 10.90
CA PRO A 220 -2.66 21.19 10.80
C PRO A 220 -2.96 21.94 9.48
N GLY A 221 -4.11 21.69 8.89
CA GLY A 221 -4.59 22.42 7.70
C GLY A 221 -4.36 21.75 6.34
N LEU A 222 -3.91 20.49 6.27
CA LEU A 222 -3.89 19.73 5.02
C LEU A 222 -5.26 19.10 4.74
N GLY A 223 -5.74 19.18 3.50
CA GLY A 223 -7.06 18.70 3.08
C GLY A 223 -7.95 19.80 2.55
N GLU A 224 -8.94 19.45 1.73
CA GLU A 224 -9.95 20.37 1.21
C GLU A 224 -11.31 20.13 1.87
N PRO A 225 -12.19 21.15 1.98
CA PRO A 225 -13.37 21.07 2.84
C PRO A 225 -14.51 20.15 2.34
N VAL A 226 -14.56 19.81 1.05
CA VAL A 226 -15.75 19.16 0.45
C VAL A 226 -15.41 17.89 -0.33
N PHE A 227 -14.83 18.00 -1.53
CA PHE A 227 -14.67 16.87 -2.45
C PHE A 227 -13.29 16.22 -2.42
N ASP A 228 -12.27 16.96 -1.99
CA ASP A 228 -10.89 16.48 -1.86
C ASP A 228 -10.49 16.47 -0.37
N LYS A 229 -11.39 15.97 0.49
CA LYS A 229 -11.09 15.80 1.92
C LYS A 229 -9.92 14.83 2.09
N LEU A 230 -9.04 15.13 3.05
CA LEU A 230 -7.83 14.35 3.27
C LEU A 230 -8.14 12.89 3.59
N ASP A 231 -9.12 12.64 4.45
CA ASP A 231 -9.59 11.28 4.79
C ASP A 231 -10.19 10.55 3.59
N ALA A 232 -10.97 11.24 2.75
CA ALA A 232 -11.55 10.67 1.53
C ALA A 232 -10.46 10.25 0.53
N ASP A 233 -9.45 11.10 0.31
CA ASP A 233 -8.34 10.79 -0.59
C ASP A 233 -7.42 9.69 -0.03
N LEU A 234 -7.16 9.68 1.27
CA LEU A 234 -6.44 8.59 1.94
C LEU A 234 -7.21 7.26 1.81
N ALA A 235 -8.52 7.29 2.03
CA ALA A 235 -9.37 6.12 1.89
C ALA A 235 -9.38 5.59 0.44
N LYS A 236 -9.49 6.47 -0.55
CA LYS A 236 -9.37 6.13 -1.98
C LYS A 236 -8.00 5.54 -2.29
N ALA A 237 -6.93 6.16 -1.80
CA ALA A 237 -5.56 5.70 -2.03
C ALA A 237 -5.36 4.27 -1.51
N LEU A 238 -5.79 4.01 -0.28
CA LEU A 238 -5.66 2.70 0.35
C LEU A 238 -6.61 1.67 -0.26
N MET A 239 -7.88 2.01 -0.50
CA MET A 239 -8.86 1.10 -1.12
C MET A 239 -8.47 0.72 -2.56
N SER A 240 -7.69 1.56 -3.25
CA SER A 240 -7.17 1.25 -4.58
C SER A 240 -6.05 0.22 -4.60
N ILE A 241 -5.49 -0.16 -3.44
CA ILE A 241 -4.47 -1.21 -3.34
C ILE A 241 -5.15 -2.57 -3.55
N PRO A 242 -4.60 -3.46 -4.40
CA PRO A 242 -5.18 -4.79 -4.59
C PRO A 242 -5.40 -5.53 -3.28
N ALA A 243 -6.55 -6.22 -3.17
CA ALA A 243 -7.00 -6.97 -2.00
C ALA A 243 -7.41 -6.17 -0.76
N VAL A 244 -7.34 -4.83 -0.77
CA VAL A 244 -7.96 -4.04 0.29
C VAL A 244 -9.48 -4.09 0.17
N LYS A 245 -10.18 -4.30 1.30
CA LYS A 245 -11.65 -4.39 1.36
C LYS A 245 -12.31 -3.53 2.43
N GLY A 246 -11.53 -2.86 3.28
CA GLY A 246 -12.05 -1.97 4.32
C GLY A 246 -10.99 -0.98 4.78
N ILE A 247 -11.40 0.24 5.12
CA ILE A 247 -10.54 1.31 5.62
C ILE A 247 -11.13 1.86 6.91
N GLU A 248 -10.27 2.13 7.88
CA GLU A 248 -10.62 2.87 9.10
C GLU A 248 -9.70 4.07 9.27
N ILE A 249 -10.21 5.13 9.89
CA ILE A 249 -9.45 6.31 10.32
C ILE A 249 -9.66 6.49 11.83
N GLY A 250 -8.58 6.74 12.57
CA GLY A 250 -8.63 6.89 14.03
C GLY A 250 -9.17 5.65 14.71
N ARG A 251 -10.27 5.79 15.45
CA ARG A 251 -10.99 4.67 16.08
C ARG A 251 -11.89 3.88 15.12
N GLY A 252 -12.09 4.34 13.88
CA GLY A 252 -12.74 3.55 12.84
C GLY A 252 -14.15 3.09 13.22
N PHE A 253 -14.46 1.82 12.98
CA PHE A 253 -15.76 1.24 13.30
C PHE A 253 -16.06 1.18 14.80
N GLU A 254 -15.06 1.35 15.68
CA GLU A 254 -15.29 1.45 17.12
C GLU A 254 -16.13 2.69 17.48
N LEU A 255 -16.02 3.78 16.71
CA LEU A 255 -16.79 5.01 16.92
C LEU A 255 -18.31 4.76 16.88
N ALA A 256 -18.77 3.77 16.11
CA ALA A 256 -20.20 3.44 16.01
C ALA A 256 -20.80 2.93 17.33
N LYS A 257 -19.95 2.53 18.29
CA LYS A 257 -20.36 2.04 19.61
C LYS A 257 -20.22 3.09 20.71
N MET A 258 -19.67 4.26 20.39
CA MET A 258 -19.33 5.31 21.36
C MET A 258 -20.41 6.40 21.39
N LYS A 259 -20.61 7.02 22.55
CA LYS A 259 -21.36 8.28 22.66
C LYS A 259 -20.47 9.45 22.25
N GLY A 260 -21.09 10.57 21.85
CA GLY A 260 -20.34 11.79 21.52
C GLY A 260 -19.44 12.28 22.66
N SER A 261 -19.84 12.12 23.92
CA SER A 261 -19.03 12.47 25.09
C SER A 261 -17.75 11.63 25.25
N GLU A 262 -17.71 10.44 24.63
CA GLU A 262 -16.56 9.52 24.66
C GLU A 262 -15.72 9.68 23.38
N ALA A 263 -16.38 9.93 22.24
CA ALA A 263 -15.75 10.02 20.93
C ALA A 263 -15.09 11.38 20.68
N ASN A 264 -15.67 12.47 21.19
CA ASN A 264 -15.15 13.81 20.94
C ASN A 264 -13.76 13.99 21.55
N ASP A 265 -12.81 14.47 20.74
CA ASP A 265 -11.44 14.75 21.17
C ASP A 265 -11.33 16.18 21.73
N PRO A 266 -11.21 16.38 23.06
CA PRO A 266 -11.23 17.73 23.64
C PRO A 266 -9.98 18.52 23.27
N PHE A 267 -10.13 19.78 22.88
CA PHE A 267 -9.00 20.67 22.62
C PHE A 267 -8.30 21.09 23.91
N VAL A 268 -6.97 21.15 23.86
CA VAL A 268 -6.09 21.56 24.94
C VAL A 268 -4.96 22.44 24.41
N ILE A 269 -4.53 23.40 25.23
CA ILE A 269 -3.35 24.21 24.94
C ILE A 269 -2.10 23.41 25.37
N ARG A 270 -1.14 23.29 24.46
CA ARG A 270 0.21 22.76 24.71
C ARG A 270 1.25 23.81 24.32
N ASN A 271 2.50 23.63 24.73
CA ASN A 271 3.58 24.58 24.43
C ASN A 271 3.76 24.82 22.91
N GLU A 272 3.34 23.86 22.07
CA GLU A 272 3.43 23.89 20.61
C GLU A 272 2.13 24.35 19.91
N GLY A 273 1.14 24.87 20.66
CA GLY A 273 -0.15 25.34 20.13
C GLY A 273 -1.35 24.53 20.60
N ILE A 274 -2.47 24.63 19.88
CA ILE A 274 -3.71 23.91 20.18
C ILE A 274 -3.61 22.48 19.64
N ARG A 275 -3.88 21.50 20.49
CA ARG A 275 -3.92 20.06 20.17
C ARG A 275 -5.19 19.44 20.74
N THR A 276 -5.50 18.21 20.36
CA THR A 276 -6.51 17.42 21.08
C THR A 276 -5.88 16.59 22.20
N ARG A 277 -6.64 16.33 23.27
CA ARG A 277 -6.20 15.50 24.40
C ARG A 277 -6.12 14.03 24.04
N THR A 278 -7.08 13.56 23.24
CA THR A 278 -7.18 12.21 22.66
C THR A 278 -7.13 12.31 21.15
N ASN A 279 -7.04 11.18 20.44
CA ASN A 279 -6.97 11.14 18.98
C ASN A 279 -7.94 10.12 18.37
N ASN A 280 -9.18 10.11 18.85
CA ASN A 280 -10.25 9.23 18.36
C ASN A 280 -10.56 9.47 16.87
N CYS A 281 -10.46 10.73 16.42
CA CYS A 281 -10.60 11.13 15.02
C CYS A 281 -9.42 10.73 14.12
N GLY A 282 -8.31 10.27 14.70
CA GLY A 282 -7.14 9.83 13.93
C GLY A 282 -6.49 10.93 13.13
N GLY A 283 -6.35 12.13 13.69
CA GLY A 283 -5.61 13.24 13.10
C GLY A 283 -6.34 14.06 12.06
N ILE A 284 -7.60 13.73 11.74
CA ILE A 284 -8.39 14.41 10.70
C ILE A 284 -9.76 14.79 11.25
N LEU A 285 -10.13 16.06 11.15
CA LEU A 285 -11.44 16.58 11.54
C LEU A 285 -12.01 17.43 10.41
N GLY A 286 -13.26 17.17 10.03
CA GLY A 286 -13.91 17.88 8.92
C GLY A 286 -13.22 17.67 7.56
N GLY A 287 -12.42 16.62 7.40
CA GLY A 287 -11.62 16.36 6.20
C GLY A 287 -10.27 17.08 6.16
N ILE A 288 -9.87 17.74 7.26
CA ILE A 288 -8.63 18.52 7.36
C ILE A 288 -7.77 17.98 8.51
N SER A 289 -6.45 17.91 8.32
CA SER A 289 -5.53 17.48 9.38
C SER A 289 -5.56 18.46 10.57
N ASN A 290 -5.58 17.93 11.78
CA ASN A 290 -5.59 18.74 13.02
C ASN A 290 -4.21 18.81 13.70
N GLY A 291 -3.18 18.26 13.06
CA GLY A 291 -1.79 18.20 13.54
C GLY A 291 -1.47 16.96 14.38
N MET A 292 -2.46 16.24 14.90
CA MET A 292 -2.22 14.96 15.58
C MET A 292 -1.77 13.89 14.58
N PRO A 293 -1.13 12.79 15.03
CA PRO A 293 -0.79 11.69 14.14
C PRO A 293 -2.01 11.19 13.37
N ILE A 294 -1.88 11.04 12.05
CA ILE A 294 -2.94 10.46 11.24
C ILE A 294 -2.87 8.95 11.38
N ILE A 295 -3.96 8.31 11.82
CA ILE A 295 -4.01 6.86 12.07
C ILE A 295 -4.99 6.24 11.08
N LEU A 296 -4.53 5.26 10.33
CA LEU A 296 -5.28 4.56 9.28
C LEU A 296 -5.14 3.05 9.47
N ARG A 297 -6.22 2.30 9.21
CA ARG A 297 -6.14 0.84 9.08
C ARG A 297 -6.71 0.38 7.75
N ALA A 298 -6.03 -0.59 7.13
CA ALA A 298 -6.45 -1.21 5.88
C ALA A 298 -6.66 -2.71 6.07
N VAL A 299 -7.87 -3.19 5.78
CA VAL A 299 -8.24 -4.61 5.83
C VAL A 299 -7.85 -5.28 4.51
N ILE A 300 -6.96 -6.27 4.60
CA ILE A 300 -6.48 -7.05 3.46
C ILE A 300 -7.17 -8.42 3.49
N LYS A 301 -7.91 -8.75 2.43
CA LYS A 301 -8.52 -10.08 2.32
C LYS A 301 -7.45 -11.18 2.11
N PRO A 302 -7.76 -12.45 2.40
CA PRO A 302 -6.89 -13.57 2.05
C PRO A 302 -6.56 -13.61 0.54
N THR A 303 -5.38 -14.13 0.20
CA THR A 303 -4.93 -14.30 -1.18
C THR A 303 -5.85 -15.24 -1.94
N SER A 304 -6.42 -14.81 -3.06
CA SER A 304 -7.47 -15.61 -3.70
C SER A 304 -6.94 -16.79 -4.54
N SER A 305 -5.66 -16.78 -4.93
CA SER A 305 -5.02 -17.94 -5.54
C SER A 305 -4.48 -18.86 -4.46
N ILE A 306 -5.15 -20.00 -4.28
CA ILE A 306 -4.81 -21.05 -3.31
C ILE A 306 -4.73 -22.40 -4.02
N GLY A 307 -4.01 -23.35 -3.43
CA GLY A 307 -3.85 -24.71 -3.96
C GLY A 307 -5.00 -25.65 -3.58
N ARG A 308 -6.05 -25.15 -2.93
CA ARG A 308 -7.29 -25.91 -2.77
C ARG A 308 -8.11 -25.85 -4.05
N LYS A 309 -8.81 -26.93 -4.35
CA LYS A 309 -9.75 -26.99 -5.48
C LYS A 309 -10.88 -25.99 -5.25
N GLN A 310 -11.13 -25.13 -6.24
CA GLN A 310 -12.18 -24.12 -6.19
C GLN A 310 -13.12 -24.27 -7.39
N GLY A 311 -14.40 -24.00 -7.17
CA GLY A 311 -15.40 -23.92 -8.24
C GLY A 311 -15.21 -22.65 -9.09
N SER A 312 -15.47 -22.76 -10.38
CA SER A 312 -15.46 -21.67 -11.36
C SER A 312 -16.34 -22.05 -12.56
N VAL A 313 -16.24 -21.33 -13.66
CA VAL A 313 -16.92 -21.60 -14.93
C VAL A 313 -15.92 -21.62 -16.07
N ASP A 314 -16.13 -22.48 -17.06
CA ASP A 314 -15.43 -22.39 -18.34
C ASP A 314 -16.19 -21.42 -19.25
N LEU A 315 -15.60 -20.26 -19.52
CA LEU A 315 -16.26 -19.19 -20.29
C LEU A 315 -16.44 -19.53 -21.77
N LYS A 316 -15.73 -20.55 -22.29
CA LYS A 316 -15.86 -20.99 -23.68
C LYS A 316 -16.97 -22.03 -23.82
N ARG A 317 -17.04 -22.96 -22.87
CA ARG A 317 -18.03 -24.05 -22.86
C ARG A 317 -19.35 -23.66 -22.20
N MET A 318 -19.35 -22.58 -21.40
CA MET A 318 -20.48 -22.14 -20.58
C MET A 318 -20.96 -23.22 -19.60
N GLU A 319 -19.99 -23.90 -18.97
CA GLU A 319 -20.22 -24.99 -18.02
C GLU A 319 -19.51 -24.71 -16.70
N GLU A 320 -20.08 -25.18 -15.59
CA GLU A 320 -19.39 -25.18 -14.30
C GLU A 320 -18.14 -26.06 -14.36
N THR A 321 -17.08 -25.59 -13.74
CA THR A 321 -15.82 -26.33 -13.64
C THR A 321 -15.22 -26.16 -12.26
N SER A 322 -14.19 -26.95 -11.96
CA SER A 322 -13.44 -26.79 -10.72
C SER A 322 -11.98 -27.05 -10.98
N ARG A 323 -11.11 -26.16 -10.49
CA ARG A 323 -9.67 -26.25 -10.70
C ARG A 323 -8.89 -25.98 -9.43
N GLU A 324 -7.78 -26.68 -9.34
CA GLU A 324 -6.68 -26.34 -8.44
C GLU A 324 -5.74 -25.40 -9.22
N ILE A 325 -5.31 -24.31 -8.58
CA ILE A 325 -4.34 -23.41 -9.18
C ILE A 325 -2.96 -23.93 -8.79
N GLU A 326 -2.22 -24.41 -9.78
CA GLU A 326 -0.85 -24.86 -9.58
C GLU A 326 0.13 -23.67 -9.54
N GLY A 327 1.08 -23.71 -8.61
CA GLY A 327 2.18 -22.76 -8.55
C GLY A 327 2.42 -22.18 -7.17
N ARG A 328 3.31 -21.19 -7.13
CA ARG A 328 3.75 -20.53 -5.90
C ARG A 328 2.87 -19.32 -5.64
N HIS A 329 1.93 -19.46 -4.70
CA HIS A 329 1.08 -18.37 -4.24
C HIS A 329 1.50 -17.88 -2.86
N ASP A 330 1.26 -16.60 -2.60
CA ASP A 330 1.50 -16.03 -1.28
C ASP A 330 0.42 -16.52 -0.31
N PRO A 331 0.75 -17.28 0.76
CA PRO A 331 -0.23 -17.65 1.78
C PRO A 331 -0.72 -16.44 2.58
N CYS A 332 0.02 -15.32 2.56
CA CYS A 332 -0.40 -14.05 3.14
C CYS A 332 0.33 -12.89 2.44
N ILE A 333 -0.43 -11.94 1.87
CA ILE A 333 0.13 -10.75 1.20
C ILE A 333 0.28 -9.54 2.13
N VAL A 334 -0.19 -9.63 3.38
CA VAL A 334 -0.18 -8.51 4.35
C VAL A 334 1.20 -7.89 4.52
N PRO A 335 2.30 -8.66 4.75
CA PRO A 335 3.62 -8.06 4.92
C PRO A 335 4.06 -7.29 3.65
N ARG A 336 3.85 -7.87 2.47
CA ARG A 336 4.21 -7.23 1.20
C ARG A 336 3.44 -5.94 0.92
N ALA A 337 2.21 -5.83 1.45
CA ALA A 337 1.37 -4.64 1.30
C ALA A 337 1.76 -3.50 2.25
N VAL A 338 2.51 -3.74 3.33
CA VAL A 338 2.94 -2.70 4.29
C VAL A 338 3.70 -1.55 3.60
N PRO A 339 4.76 -1.76 2.80
CA PRO A 339 5.42 -0.68 2.08
C PRO A 339 4.52 0.04 1.07
N VAL A 340 3.53 -0.67 0.51
CA VAL A 340 2.56 -0.10 -0.46
C VAL A 340 1.60 0.85 0.25
N VAL A 341 1.11 0.48 1.44
CA VAL A 341 0.27 1.34 2.29
C VAL A 341 1.01 2.63 2.63
N GLU A 342 2.27 2.54 3.11
CA GLU A 342 3.07 3.72 3.39
C GLU A 342 3.28 4.59 2.14
N ALA A 343 3.54 3.98 0.98
CA ALA A 343 3.73 4.68 -0.28
C ALA A 343 2.46 5.46 -0.67
N MET A 344 1.29 4.82 -0.64
CA MET A 344 0.03 5.46 -1.01
C MET A 344 -0.36 6.60 -0.09
N ILE A 345 -0.14 6.46 1.23
CA ILE A 345 -0.35 7.56 2.19
C ILE A 345 0.60 8.72 1.89
N SER A 346 1.87 8.41 1.63
CA SER A 346 2.89 9.43 1.31
C SER A 346 2.55 10.19 0.03
N LEU A 347 2.01 9.52 -0.99
CA LEU A 347 1.57 10.16 -2.23
C LEU A 347 0.45 11.19 -1.96
N VAL A 348 -0.56 10.83 -1.15
CA VAL A 348 -1.64 11.75 -0.79
C VAL A 348 -1.12 12.93 0.02
N LEU A 349 -0.29 12.67 1.04
CA LEU A 349 0.25 13.73 1.88
C LEU A 349 1.17 14.68 1.11
N ALA A 350 1.97 14.18 0.18
CA ALA A 350 2.81 15.02 -0.68
C ALA A 350 1.95 15.91 -1.58
N ASP A 351 0.89 15.37 -2.18
CA ASP A 351 -0.04 16.11 -3.03
C ASP A 351 -0.76 17.21 -2.26
N HIS A 352 -1.40 16.87 -1.13
CA HIS A 352 -2.07 17.82 -0.25
C HIS A 352 -1.13 18.89 0.32
N SER A 353 0.12 18.53 0.62
CA SER A 353 1.13 19.49 1.06
C SER A 353 1.52 20.51 -0.03
N LEU A 354 1.47 20.10 -1.30
CA LEU A 354 1.73 20.99 -2.43
C LEU A 354 0.50 21.85 -2.78
N ILE A 355 -0.71 21.29 -2.63
CA ILE A 355 -1.98 22.00 -2.86
C ILE A 355 -2.13 23.14 -1.85
N SER A 356 -1.87 22.88 -0.58
CA SER A 356 -1.98 23.87 0.50
C SER A 356 -0.83 24.90 0.51
N GLY A 357 0.21 24.69 -0.31
CA GLY A 357 1.41 25.52 -0.31
C GLY A 357 2.33 25.31 0.89
N PHE A 358 2.09 24.29 1.72
CA PHE A 358 2.98 23.91 2.83
C PHE A 358 4.37 23.51 2.32
N ILE A 359 4.43 22.72 1.25
CA ILE A 359 5.67 22.43 0.53
C ILE A 359 5.78 23.39 -0.66
N PRO A 360 6.88 24.16 -0.79
CA PRO A 360 7.09 25.03 -1.94
C PRO A 360 7.45 24.22 -3.19
N ARG A 361 7.18 24.78 -4.38
CA ARG A 361 7.56 24.17 -5.68
C ARG A 361 9.07 24.20 -5.97
N LYS A 362 9.83 24.97 -5.20
CA LYS A 362 11.28 25.10 -5.28
C LYS A 362 11.87 24.88 -3.88
N LEU A 363 12.80 23.93 -3.77
CA LEU A 363 13.43 23.51 -2.51
C LEU A 363 14.80 24.12 -2.26
#